data_AF-A0A3P6R794-F1
#
_entry.id   AF-A0A3P6R794-F1
#
_cell.length_a   1.000
_cell.length_b   1.000
_cell.length_c   1.000
_cell.angle_alpha   90.00
_cell.angle_beta   90.00
_cell.angle_gamma   90.00
#
_symmetry.space_group_name_H-M   'P 1'
#
loop_
_entity.id
_entity.type
_entity.pdbx_description
1 polymer ?
#
loop_
_entity_poly.entity_id
_entity_poly.type
_entity_poly.pdbx_seq_one_letter_code
_entity_poly.pdbx_strand_id
1 'polypeptide(L)'
;MAHTILDEFFYPELERLADPSSLEKARMLKSLEIVSSCLAGVSAALPALSGKLIPLTDSPAKVYPFHFVAAPARVKAITHKGKNLRDFVLERLKSVAEFLLQHRENDTKSLCAVCKILHILLFQRGIDRVRFRSCHYYY
;
A
#
# COMPACT_ATOMS: atom_id res chain seq x y z
N MET A 1 -4.90 -10.80 16.28
CA MET A 1 -3.46 -10.51 16.10
C MET A 1 -3.21 -9.51 14.98
N ALA A 2 -3.46 -9.82 13.70
CA ALA A 2 -3.22 -8.85 12.61
C ALA A 2 -3.99 -7.53 12.75
N HIS A 3 -5.29 -7.58 13.12
CA HIS A 3 -6.08 -6.37 13.39
C HIS A 3 -5.51 -5.52 14.52
N THR A 4 -5.11 -6.15 15.64
CA THR A 4 -4.49 -5.47 16.79
C THR A 4 -3.22 -4.71 16.40
N ILE A 5 -2.35 -5.31 15.58
CA ILE A 5 -1.14 -4.64 15.07
C ILE A 5 -1.51 -3.41 14.22
N LEU A 6 -2.55 -3.52 13.39
CA LEU A 6 -3.00 -2.39 12.58
C LEU A 6 -3.61 -1.27 13.43
N ASP A 7 -4.39 -1.63 14.45
CA ASP A 7 -5.01 -0.69 15.38
C ASP A 7 -3.97 0.07 16.20
N GLU A 8 -2.93 -0.62 16.66
CA GLU A 8 -1.90 -0.04 17.52
C GLU A 8 -0.84 0.76 16.74
N PHE A 9 -0.36 0.23 15.61
CA PHE A 9 0.82 0.78 14.92
C PHE A 9 0.52 1.41 13.57
N PHE A 10 -0.52 0.96 12.86
CA PHE A 10 -0.73 1.35 11.48
C PHE A 10 -1.66 2.56 11.33
N TYR A 11 -2.88 2.46 11.85
CA TYR A 11 -3.88 3.52 11.71
C TYR A 11 -3.45 4.84 12.37
N PRO A 12 -2.78 4.86 13.54
CA PRO A 12 -2.28 6.11 14.10
C PRO A 12 -1.27 6.81 13.19
N GLU A 13 -0.39 6.07 12.51
CA GLU A 13 0.57 6.67 11.57
C GLU A 13 -0.12 7.17 10.30
N LEU A 14 -1.13 6.47 9.79
CA LEU A 14 -1.94 6.94 8.67
C LEU A 14 -2.71 8.23 8.96
N GLU A 15 -3.29 8.35 10.16
CA GLU A 15 -4.00 9.57 10.53
C GLU A 15 -3.04 10.74 10.77
N ARG A 16 -1.83 10.49 11.27
CA ARG A 16 -0.79 11.54 11.30
C ARG A 16 -0.42 12.02 9.89
N LEU A 17 -0.33 11.09 8.93
CA LEU A 17 -0.06 11.42 7.53
C LEU A 17 -1.24 12.12 6.82
N ALA A 18 -2.40 12.27 7.47
CA ALA A 18 -3.52 13.03 6.91
C ALA A 18 -3.22 14.53 6.80
N ASP A 19 -2.35 15.06 7.66
CA ASP A 19 -1.83 16.41 7.59
C ASP A 19 -0.29 16.40 7.50
N PRO A 20 0.28 16.24 6.28
CA PRO A 20 1.72 16.18 6.11
C PRO A 20 2.43 17.51 6.41
N SER A 21 1.70 18.63 6.43
CA SER A 21 2.26 19.97 6.63
C SER A 21 2.75 20.19 8.06
N SER A 22 2.05 19.60 9.04
CA SER A 22 2.40 19.70 10.47
C SER A 22 3.51 18.74 10.90
N LEU A 23 3.94 17.81 10.05
CA LEU A 23 4.96 16.84 10.38
C LEU A 23 6.37 17.33 10.04
N GLU A 24 7.29 17.18 10.99
CA GLU A 24 8.72 17.28 10.72
C GLU A 24 9.20 16.14 9.80
N LYS A 25 10.25 16.40 9.03
CA LYS A 25 10.87 15.44 8.09
C LYS A 25 11.10 14.06 8.69
N ALA A 26 11.78 13.99 9.84
CA ALA A 26 12.11 12.72 10.49
C ALA A 26 10.86 11.95 10.94
N ARG A 27 9.84 12.66 11.43
CA ARG A 27 8.58 12.05 11.86
C ARG A 27 7.79 11.51 10.69
N MET A 28 7.70 12.26 9.59
CA MET A 28 7.05 11.82 8.36
C MET A 28 7.68 10.54 7.82
N LEU A 29 9.01 10.51 7.68
CA LEU A 29 9.73 9.32 7.24
C LEU A 29 9.44 8.11 8.14
N LYS A 30 9.48 8.31 9.46
CA LYS A 30 9.16 7.24 10.43
C LYS A 30 7.74 6.71 10.23
N SER A 31 6.75 7.59 10.08
CA SER A 31 5.37 7.21 9.83
C SER A 31 5.23 6.40 8.54
N LEU A 32 5.87 6.84 7.45
CA LEU A 32 5.89 6.13 6.17
C LEU A 32 6.55 4.74 6.28
N GLU A 33 7.66 4.60 7.00
CA GLU A 33 8.33 3.31 7.16
C GLU A 33 7.49 2.31 7.96
N ILE A 34 6.82 2.75 9.04
CA ILE A 34 5.88 1.92 9.81
C ILE A 34 4.72 1.46 8.91
N VAL A 35 4.10 2.40 8.19
CA VAL A 35 3.03 2.11 7.23
C VAL A 35 3.48 1.08 6.19
N SER A 36 4.67 1.25 5.61
CA SER A 36 5.21 0.33 4.61
C SER A 36 5.42 -1.08 5.17
N SER A 37 5.95 -1.18 6.39
CA SER A 37 6.26 -2.46 7.05
C SER A 37 4.99 -3.23 7.41
N CYS A 38 4.00 -2.54 8.01
CA CYS A 38 2.70 -3.12 8.30
C CYS A 38 2.00 -3.60 7.03
N LEU A 39 1.96 -2.78 5.97
CA LEU A 39 1.31 -3.14 4.71
C LEU A 39 1.95 -4.34 4.03
N ALA A 40 3.28 -4.41 4.01
CA ALA A 40 3.99 -5.56 3.48
C ALA A 40 3.59 -6.85 4.24
N GLY A 41 3.51 -6.77 5.58
CA GLY A 41 3.12 -7.88 6.44
C GLY A 41 1.69 -8.36 6.24
N VAL A 42 0.74 -7.45 5.98
CA VAL A 42 -0.68 -7.80 5.76
C VAL A 42 -1.07 -7.91 4.28
N SER A 43 -0.12 -7.85 3.36
CA SER A 43 -0.36 -7.75 1.91
C SER A 43 -1.22 -8.89 1.33
N ALA A 44 -1.19 -10.07 1.93
CA ALA A 44 -2.03 -11.22 1.57
C ALA A 44 -3.52 -10.98 1.80
N ALA A 45 -3.86 -10.15 2.79
CA ALA A 45 -5.23 -9.86 3.21
C ALA A 45 -5.73 -8.48 2.70
N LEU A 46 -4.92 -7.77 1.91
CA LEU A 46 -5.32 -6.48 1.34
C LEU A 46 -6.27 -6.68 0.15
N PRO A 47 -7.47 -6.08 0.18
CA PRO A 47 -8.39 -6.09 -0.96
C PRO A 47 -7.78 -5.39 -2.18
N ALA A 48 -8.22 -5.74 -3.39
CA ALA A 48 -7.82 -5.04 -4.62
C ALA A 48 -8.16 -3.55 -4.54
N LEU A 49 -7.40 -2.68 -5.23
CA LEU A 49 -7.80 -1.28 -5.39
C LEU A 49 -9.17 -1.22 -6.06
N SER A 50 -10.04 -0.35 -5.55
CA SER A 50 -11.32 -0.08 -6.19
C SER A 50 -11.11 0.83 -7.40
N GLY A 51 -11.98 0.70 -8.40
CA GLY A 51 -11.90 1.54 -9.60
C GLY A 51 -12.75 1.00 -10.73
N LYS A 52 -12.98 1.84 -11.73
CA LYS A 52 -13.60 1.44 -12.98
C LYS A 52 -12.56 0.76 -13.87
N LEU A 53 -12.94 -0.31 -14.54
CA LEU A 53 -12.12 -0.90 -15.59
C LEU A 53 -12.00 0.12 -16.73
N ILE A 54 -10.77 0.45 -17.13
CA ILE A 54 -10.50 1.36 -18.24
C ILE A 54 -10.19 0.48 -19.46
N PRO A 55 -11.08 0.40 -20.46
CA PRO A 55 -10.79 -0.32 -21.70
C PRO A 55 -9.73 0.47 -22.48
N LEU A 56 -8.56 -0.14 -22.70
CA LEU A 56 -7.48 0.46 -23.47
C LEU A 56 -7.65 0.26 -24.99
N THR A 57 -8.42 -0.77 -25.36
CA THR A 57 -8.73 -1.11 -26.74
C THR A 57 -10.13 -1.69 -26.78
N ASP A 58 -10.81 -1.50 -27.91
CA ASP A 58 -12.04 -2.22 -28.19
C ASP A 58 -11.71 -3.70 -28.34
N SER A 59 -12.30 -4.52 -27.49
CA SER A 59 -12.18 -5.96 -27.53
C SER A 59 -13.56 -6.55 -27.82
N PRO A 60 -13.72 -7.40 -28.86
CA PRO A 60 -14.97 -8.09 -29.11
C PRO A 60 -15.28 -9.12 -28.01
N ALA A 61 -14.30 -9.50 -27.21
CA ALA A 61 -14.45 -10.36 -26.05
C ALA A 61 -14.46 -9.56 -24.74
N LYS A 62 -15.28 -9.98 -23.78
CA LYS A 62 -15.31 -9.40 -22.44
C LYS A 62 -14.00 -9.70 -21.71
N VAL A 63 -13.24 -8.66 -21.38
CA VAL A 63 -11.99 -8.76 -20.62
C VAL A 63 -12.31 -8.85 -19.13
N TYR A 64 -11.82 -9.90 -18.49
CA TYR A 64 -11.91 -10.06 -17.03
C TYR A 64 -10.53 -9.85 -16.41
N PRO A 65 -10.37 -8.88 -15.49
CA PRO A 65 -9.10 -8.68 -14.82
C PRO A 65 -8.82 -9.88 -13.89
N PHE A 66 -7.77 -10.65 -14.20
CA PHE A 66 -7.31 -11.71 -13.31
C PHE A 66 -6.57 -11.11 -12.12
N HIS A 67 -7.01 -11.49 -10.93
CA HIS A 67 -6.42 -11.05 -9.67
C HIS A 67 -5.91 -12.26 -8.89
N PHE A 68 -4.60 -12.49 -8.94
CA PHE A 68 -3.96 -13.55 -8.16
C PHE A 68 -3.63 -13.04 -6.75
N VAL A 69 -3.98 -13.82 -5.74
CA VAL A 69 -3.61 -13.58 -4.34
C VAL A 69 -2.94 -14.84 -3.81
N ALA A 70 -1.72 -14.71 -3.29
CA ALA A 70 -1.00 -15.79 -2.63
C ALA A 70 -1.49 -15.91 -1.17
N ALA A 71 -2.74 -16.32 -0.99
CA ALA A 71 -3.34 -16.51 0.33
C ALA A 71 -4.34 -17.67 0.31
N PRO A 72 -4.47 -18.43 1.41
CA PRO A 72 -5.56 -19.40 1.56
C PRO A 72 -6.94 -18.72 1.48
N ALA A 73 -7.94 -19.40 0.91
CA ALA A 73 -9.30 -18.87 0.74
C ALA A 73 -9.98 -18.39 2.05
N ARG A 74 -9.52 -18.90 3.20
CA ARG A 74 -10.00 -18.48 4.54
C ARG A 74 -9.53 -17.09 4.98
N VAL A 75 -8.53 -16.52 4.32
CA VAL A 75 -8.03 -15.18 4.65
C VAL A 75 -9.04 -14.14 4.18
N LYS A 76 -9.68 -13.46 5.12
CA LYS A 76 -10.64 -12.40 4.82
C LYS A 76 -9.92 -11.09 4.46
N ALA A 77 -10.51 -10.35 3.53
CA ALA A 77 -10.03 -9.02 3.20
C ALA A 77 -10.15 -8.07 4.41
N ILE A 78 -9.10 -7.30 4.67
CA ILE A 78 -9.10 -6.30 5.73
C ILE A 78 -9.82 -5.04 5.26
N THR A 79 -10.71 -4.54 6.11
CA THR A 79 -11.38 -3.24 5.93
C THR A 79 -11.14 -2.37 7.15
N HIS A 80 -11.20 -1.05 6.97
CA HIS A 80 -11.17 -0.08 8.06
C HIS A 80 -12.44 0.76 8.01
N LYS A 81 -13.30 0.67 9.03
CA LYS A 81 -14.59 1.39 9.08
C LYS A 81 -15.43 1.16 7.82
N GLY A 82 -15.44 -0.07 7.30
CA GLY A 82 -16.15 -0.44 6.07
C GLY A 82 -15.47 0.00 4.76
N LYS A 83 -14.36 0.74 4.83
CA LYS A 83 -13.58 1.14 3.65
C LYS A 83 -12.52 0.10 3.31
N ASN A 84 -12.27 -0.04 2.01
CA ASN A 84 -11.15 -0.78 1.47
C ASN A 84 -9.84 -0.18 2.00
N LEU A 85 -9.06 -1.00 2.71
CA LEU A 85 -7.81 -0.54 3.32
C LEU A 85 -6.79 -0.05 2.29
N ARG A 86 -6.74 -0.69 1.11
CA ARG A 86 -5.79 -0.35 0.05
C ARG A 86 -6.10 1.02 -0.56
N ASP A 87 -7.39 1.32 -0.75
CA ASP A 87 -7.83 2.64 -1.22
C ASP A 87 -7.57 3.72 -0.17
N PHE A 88 -7.87 3.43 1.10
CA PHE A 88 -7.66 4.39 2.19
C PHE A 88 -6.19 4.82 2.31
N VAL A 89 -5.24 3.87 2.18
CA VAL A 89 -3.82 4.20 2.15
C VAL A 89 -3.46 5.02 0.92
N LEU A 90 -3.97 4.63 -0.26
CA LEU A 90 -3.66 5.34 -1.51
C LEU A 90 -4.08 6.81 -1.43
N GLU A 91 -5.26 7.10 -0.89
CA GLU A 91 -5.74 8.48 -0.68
C GLU A 91 -4.79 9.28 0.20
N ARG A 92 -4.40 8.73 1.36
CA ARG A 92 -3.45 9.40 2.27
C ARG A 92 -2.09 9.61 1.61
N LEU A 93 -1.60 8.60 0.89
CA LEU A 93 -0.29 8.64 0.27
C LEU A 93 -0.19 9.64 -0.87
N LYS A 94 -1.28 9.82 -1.65
CA LYS A 94 -1.34 10.86 -2.69
C LYS A 94 -1.16 12.26 -2.11
N SER A 95 -1.86 12.58 -1.02
CA SER A 95 -1.72 13.86 -0.32
C SER A 95 -0.28 14.09 0.18
N VAL A 96 0.34 13.07 0.78
CA VAL A 96 1.74 13.14 1.23
C VAL A 96 2.69 13.35 0.04
N ALA A 97 2.49 12.63 -1.06
CA ALA A 97 3.32 12.74 -2.25
C ALA A 97 3.23 14.15 -2.86
N GLU A 98 2.02 14.69 -3.01
CA GLU A 98 1.80 16.05 -3.51
C GLU A 98 2.48 17.09 -2.62
N PHE A 99 2.31 16.98 -1.29
CA PHE A 99 2.98 17.88 -0.34
C PHE A 99 4.50 17.82 -0.45
N LEU A 100 5.09 16.61 -0.47
CA LEU A 100 6.53 16.43 -0.60
C LEU A 100 7.06 17.03 -1.90
N LEU A 101 6.38 16.79 -3.04
CA LEU A 101 6.79 17.32 -4.33
C LEU A 101 6.71 18.86 -4.40
N GLN A 102 5.71 19.46 -3.74
CA GLN A 102 5.53 20.92 -3.78
C GLN A 102 6.42 21.67 -2.79
N HIS A 103 6.68 21.11 -1.60
CA HIS A 103 7.29 21.84 -0.49
C HIS A 103 8.61 21.26 0.02
N ARG A 104 8.91 19.99 -0.29
CA ARG A 104 10.06 19.26 0.28
C ARG A 104 10.68 18.28 -0.71
N GLU A 105 10.89 18.68 -1.95
CA GLU A 105 11.42 17.81 -3.02
C GLU A 105 12.78 17.17 -2.67
N ASN A 106 13.59 17.86 -1.87
CA ASN A 106 14.89 17.38 -1.39
C ASN A 106 14.78 16.31 -0.28
N ASP A 107 13.58 15.99 0.21
CA ASP A 107 13.32 14.87 1.12
C ASP A 107 13.21 13.54 0.37
N THR A 108 14.33 13.17 -0.26
CA THR A 108 14.44 11.97 -1.09
C THR A 108 14.13 10.68 -0.35
N LYS A 109 14.41 10.62 0.96
CA LYS A 109 14.11 9.43 1.79
C LYS A 109 12.61 9.22 1.94
N SER A 110 11.86 10.27 2.28
CA SER A 110 10.40 10.18 2.38
C SER A 110 9.76 9.87 1.02
N LEU A 111 10.26 10.48 -0.07
CA LEU A 111 9.82 10.15 -1.43
C LEU A 111 10.09 8.68 -1.79
N CYS A 112 11.26 8.14 -1.45
CA CYS A 112 11.56 6.71 -1.63
C CYS A 112 10.60 5.81 -0.84
N ALA A 113 10.26 6.19 0.40
CA ALA A 113 9.29 5.46 1.21
C ALA A 113 7.88 5.51 0.60
N VAL A 114 7.47 6.65 0.02
CA VAL A 114 6.23 6.78 -0.75
C VAL A 114 6.21 5.82 -1.93
N CYS A 115 7.27 5.80 -2.74
CA CYS A 115 7.40 4.87 -3.88
C CYS A 115 7.31 3.40 -3.45
N LYS A 116 7.95 3.05 -2.33
CA LYS A 116 7.88 1.70 -1.75
C LYS A 116 6.44 1.33 -1.35
N ILE A 117 5.69 2.23 -0.72
CA ILE A 117 4.29 1.99 -0.38
C ILE A 117 3.44 1.83 -1.64
N LEU A 118 3.60 2.70 -2.65
CA LEU A 118 2.91 2.55 -3.94
C LEU A 118 3.18 1.19 -4.58
N HIS A 119 4.44 0.72 -4.55
CA HIS A 119 4.80 -0.60 -5.03
C HIS A 119 4.08 -1.72 -4.26
N ILE A 120 4.02 -1.63 -2.92
CA ILE A 120 3.26 -2.58 -2.08
C ILE A 120 1.78 -2.61 -2.50
N LEU A 121 1.14 -1.44 -2.66
CA LEU A 121 -0.28 -1.34 -3.00
C LEU A 121 -0.58 -1.94 -4.39
N LEU A 122 0.28 -1.70 -5.37
CA LEU A 122 0.06 -2.13 -6.76
C LEU A 122 0.40 -3.60 -6.98
N PHE A 123 1.53 -4.07 -6.45
CA PHE A 123 2.14 -5.32 -6.91
C PHE A 123 2.15 -6.45 -5.87
N GLN A 124 2.04 -6.15 -4.57
CA GLN A 124 2.15 -7.20 -3.55
C GLN A 124 0.78 -7.72 -3.12
N ARG A 125 0.57 -9.03 -3.28
CA ARG A 125 -0.65 -9.74 -2.86
C ARG A 125 -0.32 -11.05 -2.15
N GLY A 126 0.33 -10.91 -1.00
CA GLY A 126 0.80 -12.03 -0.17
C GLY A 126 2.18 -12.56 -0.54
N ILE A 127 2.74 -12.11 -1.67
CA ILE A 127 4.12 -12.39 -2.05
C ILE A 127 4.78 -11.17 -2.68
N ASP A 128 6.08 -11.05 -2.46
CA ASP A 128 6.95 -10.11 -3.16
C ASP A 128 7.66 -10.84 -4.29
N ARG A 129 7.57 -10.34 -5.52
CA ARG A 129 8.23 -10.93 -6.69
C ARG A 129 9.74 -11.09 -6.48
N VAL A 130 10.39 -10.13 -5.82
CA VAL A 130 11.83 -10.18 -5.54
C VAL A 130 12.15 -11.32 -4.58
N ARG A 131 11.38 -11.44 -3.49
CA ARG A 131 11.54 -12.52 -2.51
C ARG A 131 11.22 -13.90 -3.10
N PHE A 132 10.19 -13.98 -3.94
CA PHE A 132 9.86 -15.23 -4.62
C PHE A 132 11.00 -15.70 -5.53
N ARG A 133 11.59 -14.79 -6.31
CA ARG A 133 12.74 -15.11 -7.16
C ARG A 133 13.95 -15.57 -6.35
N SER A 134 14.26 -14.92 -5.21
CA SER A 134 15.36 -15.37 -4.35
C SER A 134 15.18 -16.77 -3.79
N CYS A 135 13.94 -17.23 -3.55
CA CYS A 135 13.68 -18.60 -3.09
C CYS A 135 13.95 -19.66 -4.16
N HIS A 136 13.96 -19.28 -5.45
CA HIS A 136 14.20 -20.20 -6.56
C HIS A 136 15.68 -20.38 -6.95
N TYR A 137 16.62 -19.66 -6.32
CA TYR A 137 18.06 -19.84 -6.56
C TYR A 137 18.71 -20.89 -5.64
N TYR A 138 17.92 -21.59 -4.82
CA TYR A 138 18.40 -22.63 -3.90
C TYR A 138 18.07 -24.06 -4.36
N TYR A 139 17.73 -24.24 -5.64
CA TYR A 139 17.54 -25.54 -6.27
C TYR A 139 18.23 -25.59 -7.63
#